data_AF-A0A9X3SA33-F1
#
_entry.id   AF-A0A9X3SA33-F1
#
_cell.length_a   1.000
_cell.length_b   1.000
_cell.length_c   1.000
_cell.angle_alpha   90.00
_cell.angle_beta   90.00
_cell.angle_gamma   90.00
#
_symmetry.space_group_name_H-M   'P 1'
#
loop_
_entity.id
_entity.type
_entity.pdbx_description
1 polymer ?
#
loop_
_entity_poly.entity_id
_entity_poly.type
_entity_poly.pdbx_seq_one_letter_code
_entity_poly.pdbx_strand_id
1 'polypeptide(L)'
;MRRPDTTVLPELEQQLRGAALRTQPRRRRLVWPLTAVAVLLSGASLATAGVKLFGDPVARTAPAGNTRSGPGTTVPGSVRLLSLRTADPNGGAPWGMRVWNTSRGAACWQVGRVVGQQVGVLDRAGRFHALPIEQSQCRPLDARGTLFAVQDQWMLANGGAEPWTCTPSERPVPGRPRCLPGNVRLVRYGFLGPDASAIEVGGRRHAVTEDAFLLVDRADFSSPEVPAPIAVVYRDGSHGPARDYRLEDPQRGTTPPGYEPLADNLPSDVSAPLRFTAKRRGKDLIFTLSFRAPVATRRFGVSYRIVIDGPRGGRRCDERMRFTGFDTPGDVRRGQRIEVKLTPGIQIRYGHGWCPGRYRGKVILHDSAHVVGRFSWTQR
;
A
#
# COMPACT_ATOMS: atom_id res chain seq x y z
N MET A 1 46.29 21.71 18.01
CA MET A 1 45.20 20.70 18.10
C MET A 1 45.46 19.62 17.07
N ARG A 2 45.98 18.45 17.47
CA ARG A 2 46.23 17.28 16.60
C ARG A 2 44.97 16.41 16.57
N ARG A 3 44.47 16.07 15.37
CA ARG A 3 43.51 14.99 15.16
C ARG A 3 44.27 13.64 15.17
N PRO A 4 43.75 12.57 15.78
CA PRO A 4 44.23 11.23 15.53
C PRO A 4 43.55 10.63 14.30
N ASP A 5 44.37 10.11 13.38
CA ASP A 5 43.93 9.30 12.24
C ASP A 5 43.60 7.87 12.68
N THR A 6 42.45 7.39 12.23
CA THR A 6 41.92 6.03 12.45
C THR A 6 42.53 5.05 11.44
N THR A 7 43.65 4.43 11.79
CA THR A 7 44.19 3.25 11.06
C THR A 7 43.77 1.95 11.73
N VAL A 8 42.51 1.54 11.55
CA VAL A 8 41.99 0.25 12.05
C VAL A 8 41.96 -0.83 10.96
N LEU A 9 42.07 -0.44 9.68
CA LEU A 9 41.97 -1.37 8.55
C LEU A 9 43.18 -2.31 8.32
N PRO A 10 44.45 -1.89 8.42
CA PRO A 10 45.56 -2.76 8.04
C PRO A 10 45.82 -3.89 9.06
N GLU A 11 45.48 -3.65 10.33
CA GLU A 11 45.65 -4.61 11.41
C GLU A 11 44.64 -5.77 11.30
N LEU A 12 43.43 -5.48 10.81
CA LEU A 12 42.39 -6.47 10.55
C LEU A 12 42.76 -7.39 9.37
N GLU A 13 43.33 -6.84 8.29
CA GLU A 13 43.83 -7.64 7.17
C GLU A 13 44.97 -8.57 7.59
N GLN A 14 45.84 -8.11 8.49
CA GLN A 14 46.97 -8.90 8.98
C GLN A 14 46.49 -10.05 9.88
N GLN A 15 45.48 -9.82 10.73
CA GLN A 15 44.85 -10.86 11.54
C GLN A 15 44.11 -11.91 10.70
N LEU A 16 43.39 -11.47 9.65
CA LEU A 16 42.68 -12.39 8.74
C LEU A 16 43.62 -13.27 7.92
N ARG A 17 44.76 -12.73 7.43
CA ARG A 17 45.79 -13.53 6.74
C ARG A 17 46.45 -14.54 7.69
N GLY A 18 46.66 -14.16 8.96
CA GLY A 18 47.20 -15.06 9.99
C GLY A 18 46.28 -16.23 10.34
N ALA A 19 44.96 -16.01 10.31
CA ALA A 19 43.97 -17.06 10.57
C ALA A 19 43.87 -18.07 9.41
N ALA A 20 43.96 -17.60 8.15
CA ALA A 20 43.84 -18.45 6.96
C ALA A 20 45.00 -19.45 6.78
N LEU A 21 46.19 -19.14 7.31
CA LEU A 21 47.36 -20.04 7.23
C LEU A 21 47.34 -21.15 8.30
N ARG A 22 46.49 -21.05 9.32
CA ARG A 22 46.38 -22.06 10.40
C ARG A 22 45.39 -23.18 10.08
N THR A 23 44.57 -23.04 9.04
CA THR A 23 43.52 -23.99 8.66
C THR A 23 43.90 -24.94 7.53
N GLN A 24 45.16 -25.01 7.10
CA GLN A 24 45.59 -26.03 6.14
C GLN A 24 45.80 -27.40 6.82
N PRO A 25 45.00 -28.43 6.49
CA PRO A 25 45.20 -29.76 7.03
C PRO A 25 46.49 -30.38 6.47
N ARG A 26 47.44 -30.67 7.36
CA ARG A 26 48.65 -31.45 7.07
C ARG A 26 48.24 -32.84 6.54
N ARG A 27 48.42 -33.07 5.23
CA ARG A 27 48.37 -34.41 4.61
C ARG A 27 49.45 -35.30 5.25
N ARG A 28 49.06 -36.10 6.24
CA ARG A 28 49.85 -37.26 6.68
C ARG A 28 49.66 -38.37 5.66
N ARG A 29 50.76 -38.73 4.97
CA ARG A 29 50.88 -39.99 4.25
C ARG A 29 50.86 -41.11 5.28
N LEU A 30 49.82 -41.95 5.26
CA LEU A 30 49.78 -43.19 6.00
C LEU A 30 49.52 -44.33 5.02
N VAL A 31 50.56 -45.13 4.82
CA VAL A 31 50.57 -46.39 4.07
C VAL A 31 50.05 -47.46 5.01
N TRP A 32 48.88 -48.06 4.76
CA TRP A 32 48.53 -49.38 5.30
C TRP A 32 47.67 -50.17 4.29
N PRO A 33 47.82 -51.51 4.22
CA PRO A 33 47.40 -52.32 3.10
C PRO A 33 46.02 -52.96 3.26
N LEU A 34 45.55 -53.49 2.14
CA LEU A 34 44.34 -54.30 1.92
C LEU A 34 43.94 -55.21 3.09
N THR A 35 42.74 -54.97 3.63
CA THR A 35 41.90 -56.04 4.17
C THR A 35 40.45 -55.77 3.78
N ALA A 36 39.82 -56.82 3.31
CA ALA A 36 38.62 -56.82 2.50
C ALA A 36 37.32 -56.83 3.32
N VAL A 37 36.23 -56.76 2.57
CA VAL A 37 34.89 -57.29 2.89
C VAL A 37 33.87 -56.29 3.48
N ALA A 38 32.90 -55.98 2.61
CA ALA A 38 31.48 -55.75 2.90
C ALA A 38 31.04 -54.53 3.72
N VAL A 39 30.94 -53.36 3.07
CA VAL A 39 29.77 -52.45 3.21
C VAL A 39 29.61 -51.68 1.89
N LEU A 40 29.13 -52.36 0.84
CA LEU A 40 28.82 -51.73 -0.47
C LEU A 40 27.30 -51.70 -0.77
N LEU A 41 26.45 -51.79 0.25
CA LEU A 41 24.99 -51.81 0.11
C LEU A 41 24.31 -51.02 1.23
N SER A 42 24.66 -49.74 1.43
CA SER A 42 23.88 -48.83 2.29
C SER A 42 24.10 -47.36 1.93
N GLY A 43 24.22 -47.04 0.65
CA GLY A 43 24.05 -45.66 0.16
C GLY A 43 22.59 -45.39 -0.14
N ALA A 44 21.73 -45.54 0.89
CA ALA A 44 20.29 -45.38 0.77
C ALA A 44 19.96 -44.01 0.18
N SER A 45 19.19 -44.04 -0.89
CA SER A 45 18.51 -42.91 -1.52
C SER A 45 17.69 -42.13 -0.50
N LEU A 46 18.26 -41.13 0.17
CA LEU A 46 17.50 -40.08 0.86
C LEU A 46 17.00 -39.07 -0.17
N ALA A 47 16.11 -39.52 -1.06
CA ALA A 47 15.44 -38.67 -2.03
C ALA A 47 13.97 -39.07 -2.20
N THR A 48 13.28 -39.48 -1.13
CA THR A 48 11.84 -39.80 -1.19
C THR A 48 11.16 -39.46 0.12
N ALA A 49 10.88 -38.18 0.30
CA ALA A 49 9.71 -37.59 0.95
C ALA A 49 9.97 -36.11 1.29
N GLY A 50 10.61 -35.36 0.37
CA GLY A 50 10.48 -33.92 0.39
C GLY A 50 9.03 -33.60 0.03
N VAL A 51 8.14 -33.58 1.03
CA VAL A 51 6.81 -32.98 0.88
C VAL A 51 7.06 -31.65 0.20
N LYS A 52 6.55 -31.50 -1.03
CA LYS A 52 6.70 -30.26 -1.80
C LYS A 52 5.92 -29.18 -1.07
N LEU A 53 6.51 -28.63 -0.01
CA LEU A 53 5.97 -27.54 0.80
C LEU A 53 5.80 -26.26 -0.04
N PHE A 54 6.38 -26.23 -1.24
CA PHE A 54 6.30 -25.15 -2.21
C PHE A 54 5.58 -25.63 -3.48
N GLY A 55 4.60 -24.85 -3.91
CA GLY A 55 4.03 -24.91 -5.25
C GLY A 55 4.56 -23.79 -6.13
N ASP A 56 4.08 -23.72 -7.37
CA ASP A 56 4.49 -22.68 -8.31
C ASP A 56 4.06 -21.28 -7.84
N PRO A 57 4.85 -20.22 -8.06
CA PRO A 57 4.44 -18.86 -7.74
C PRO A 57 3.09 -18.50 -8.38
N VAL A 58 2.31 -17.68 -7.68
CA VAL A 58 1.03 -17.20 -8.22
C VAL A 58 1.30 -16.32 -9.45
N ALA A 59 0.58 -16.57 -10.54
CA ALA A 59 0.70 -15.77 -11.76
C ALA A 59 0.28 -14.32 -11.50
N ARG A 60 0.99 -13.36 -12.12
CA ARG A 60 0.54 -11.95 -12.09
C ARG A 60 -0.73 -11.81 -12.90
N THR A 61 -1.74 -11.21 -12.28
CA THR A 61 -3.00 -10.85 -12.96
C THR A 61 -3.03 -9.38 -13.37
N ALA A 62 -2.30 -8.53 -12.67
CA ALA A 62 -2.19 -7.11 -12.98
C ALA A 62 -1.03 -6.80 -13.95
N PRO A 63 -1.20 -5.83 -14.87
CA PRO A 63 -0.11 -5.31 -15.67
C PRO A 63 1.03 -4.80 -14.79
N ALA A 64 2.26 -4.81 -15.33
CA ALA A 64 3.36 -4.10 -14.69
C ALA A 64 2.99 -2.62 -14.50
N GLY A 65 3.44 -2.04 -13.39
CA GLY A 65 3.27 -0.61 -13.13
C GLY A 65 3.82 0.24 -14.27
N ASN A 66 3.28 1.45 -14.42
CA ASN A 66 3.75 2.42 -15.41
C ASN A 66 4.50 3.52 -14.67
N THR A 67 5.72 3.85 -15.12
CA THR A 67 6.59 4.85 -14.48
C THR A 67 5.96 6.24 -14.34
N ARG A 68 4.95 6.56 -15.17
CA ARG A 68 4.29 7.87 -15.26
C ARG A 68 2.83 7.87 -14.81
N SER A 69 2.26 6.76 -14.36
CA SER A 69 0.85 6.71 -13.92
C SER A 69 0.65 5.83 -12.69
N GLY A 70 -0.44 6.07 -11.95
CA GLY A 70 -0.69 5.35 -10.70
C GLY A 70 0.51 5.44 -9.75
N PRO A 71 0.82 4.39 -8.97
CA PRO A 71 1.95 4.40 -8.06
C PRO A 71 3.33 4.45 -8.73
N GLY A 72 3.48 4.20 -10.04
CA GLY A 72 4.80 4.11 -10.69
C GLY A 72 5.23 2.68 -10.99
N THR A 73 6.53 2.41 -11.14
CA THR A 73 7.10 1.05 -11.12
C THR A 73 7.77 0.78 -9.79
N THR A 74 7.91 -0.48 -9.38
CA THR A 74 8.74 -0.85 -8.22
C THR A 74 10.18 -0.41 -8.44
N VAL A 75 10.80 0.22 -7.43
CA VAL A 75 12.22 0.57 -7.44
C VAL A 75 13.04 -0.71 -7.22
N PRO A 76 13.99 -1.06 -8.09
CA PRO A 76 14.86 -2.23 -7.90
C PRO A 76 15.54 -2.22 -6.53
N GLY A 77 15.59 -3.37 -5.86
CA GLY A 77 16.21 -3.51 -4.54
C GLY A 77 15.44 -2.93 -3.36
N SER A 78 14.31 -2.25 -3.58
CA SER A 78 13.51 -1.67 -2.48
C SER A 78 12.57 -2.65 -1.78
N VAL A 79 12.42 -3.86 -2.31
CA VAL A 79 11.51 -4.87 -1.77
C VAL A 79 12.09 -5.46 -0.50
N ARG A 80 11.36 -5.32 0.59
CA ARG A 80 11.81 -5.75 1.91
C ARG A 80 10.67 -6.46 2.65
N LEU A 81 10.96 -7.68 3.11
CA LEU A 81 10.11 -8.36 4.09
C LEU A 81 10.36 -7.74 5.45
N LEU A 82 9.31 -7.29 6.13
CA LEU A 82 9.42 -6.79 7.51
C LEU A 82 9.75 -7.96 8.43
N SER A 83 10.41 -7.72 9.56
CA SER A 83 10.66 -8.70 10.62
C SER A 83 9.40 -9.06 11.41
N LEU A 84 8.36 -8.22 11.34
CA LEU A 84 7.06 -8.40 11.96
C LEU A 84 6.38 -9.72 11.58
N ARG A 85 6.07 -10.56 12.57
CA ARG A 85 5.36 -11.83 12.41
C ARG A 85 4.22 -11.93 13.39
N THR A 86 3.07 -12.38 12.90
CA THR A 86 1.89 -12.63 13.73
C THR A 86 1.46 -14.07 13.55
N ALA A 87 1.36 -14.81 14.66
CA ALA A 87 0.87 -16.17 14.62
C ALA A 87 -0.57 -16.21 14.12
N ASP A 88 -0.94 -17.24 13.37
CA ASP A 88 -2.34 -17.45 13.05
C ASP A 88 -3.09 -18.05 14.24
N PRO A 89 -4.31 -17.57 14.55
CA PRO A 89 -5.08 -18.07 15.68
C PRO A 89 -5.52 -19.55 15.56
N ASN A 90 -5.37 -20.17 14.39
CA ASN A 90 -5.61 -21.59 14.16
C ASN A 90 -4.32 -22.36 13.83
N GLY A 91 -3.15 -21.74 13.99
CA GLY A 91 -1.85 -22.33 13.67
C GLY A 91 -1.45 -22.26 12.19
N GLY A 92 -0.30 -22.85 11.86
CA GLY A 92 0.30 -22.84 10.52
C GLY A 92 1.34 -21.74 10.32
N ALA A 93 1.68 -21.45 9.05
CA ALA A 93 2.68 -20.44 8.70
C ALA A 93 2.29 -19.06 9.25
N PRO A 94 3.22 -18.28 9.84
CA PRO A 94 2.88 -16.98 10.39
C PRO A 94 2.42 -16.01 9.29
N TRP A 95 1.69 -14.98 9.70
CA TRP A 95 1.39 -13.83 8.87
C TRP A 95 2.55 -12.84 8.91
N GLY A 96 2.70 -12.07 7.84
CA GLY A 96 3.67 -10.99 7.78
C GLY A 96 3.40 -10.06 6.61
N MET A 97 4.27 -9.05 6.49
CA MET A 97 4.15 -8.02 5.47
C MET A 97 5.49 -7.79 4.78
N ARG A 98 5.43 -7.45 3.50
CA ARG A 98 6.54 -6.85 2.78
C ARG A 98 6.15 -5.50 2.23
N VAL A 99 7.13 -4.61 2.09
CA VAL A 99 6.99 -3.23 1.62
C VAL A 99 8.01 -2.97 0.51
N TRP A 100 7.70 -2.05 -0.40
CA TRP A 100 8.63 -1.58 -1.42
C TRP A 100 8.30 -0.17 -1.88
N ASN A 101 9.31 0.53 -2.39
CA ASN A 101 9.16 1.88 -2.91
C ASN A 101 8.88 1.86 -4.42
N THR A 102 8.27 2.94 -4.92
CA THR A 102 7.96 3.10 -6.33
C THR A 102 8.62 4.34 -6.95
N SER A 103 8.73 4.35 -8.27
CA SER A 103 9.35 5.42 -9.05
C SER A 103 8.65 6.77 -8.93
N ARG A 104 7.42 6.82 -8.39
CA ARG A 104 6.65 8.05 -8.18
C ARG A 104 6.54 8.44 -6.70
N GLY A 105 7.42 7.94 -5.83
CA GLY A 105 7.44 8.34 -4.42
C GLY A 105 6.26 7.81 -3.62
N ALA A 106 5.76 6.63 -3.99
CA ALA A 106 4.85 5.86 -3.15
C ALA A 106 5.63 4.73 -2.46
N ALA A 107 5.06 4.22 -1.38
CA ALA A 107 5.35 2.88 -0.92
C ALA A 107 4.10 2.02 -1.05
N CYS A 108 4.32 0.79 -1.48
CA CYS A 108 3.30 -0.23 -1.56
C CYS A 108 3.67 -1.37 -0.62
N TRP A 109 2.68 -2.14 -0.21
CA TRP A 109 2.90 -3.26 0.67
C TRP A 109 2.00 -4.44 0.28
N GLN A 110 2.30 -5.60 0.85
CA GLN A 110 1.49 -6.79 0.68
C GLN A 110 1.55 -7.62 1.96
N VAL A 111 0.37 -8.09 2.36
CA VAL A 111 0.16 -8.95 3.52
C VAL A 111 -0.16 -10.36 3.07
N GLY A 112 0.30 -11.37 3.81
CA GLY A 112 -0.01 -12.76 3.52
C GLY A 112 0.71 -13.71 4.47
N ARG A 113 0.73 -15.00 4.12
CA ARG A 113 1.50 -16.01 4.85
C ARG A 113 2.99 -15.85 4.56
N VAL A 114 3.83 -16.13 5.55
CA VAL A 114 5.28 -16.05 5.43
C VAL A 114 5.91 -17.43 5.57
N VAL A 115 6.67 -17.82 4.56
CA VAL A 115 7.55 -18.99 4.56
C VAL A 115 8.92 -18.56 4.06
N GLY A 116 9.96 -18.72 4.88
CA GLY A 116 11.29 -18.18 4.61
C GLY A 116 11.26 -16.65 4.46
N GLN A 117 11.74 -16.15 3.31
CA GLN A 117 11.82 -14.72 2.99
C GLN A 117 10.70 -14.24 2.04
N GLN A 118 9.61 -14.99 1.94
CA GLN A 118 8.56 -14.74 0.96
C GLN A 118 7.20 -14.54 1.62
N VAL A 119 6.40 -13.64 1.03
CA VAL A 119 4.96 -13.49 1.31
C VAL A 119 4.20 -14.26 0.24
N GLY A 120 3.20 -15.04 0.65
CA GLY A 120 2.47 -15.93 -0.24
C GLY A 120 1.11 -16.36 0.30
N VAL A 121 0.53 -17.34 -0.39
CA VAL A 121 -0.71 -18.01 -0.01
C VAL A 121 -0.49 -19.51 0.12
N LEU A 122 -1.32 -20.16 0.92
CA LEU A 122 -1.36 -21.62 1.02
C LEU A 122 -2.46 -22.19 0.10
N ASP A 123 -2.18 -23.28 -0.58
CA ASP A 123 -3.23 -24.04 -1.28
C ASP A 123 -4.00 -24.97 -0.30
N ARG A 124 -4.96 -25.74 -0.82
CA ARG A 124 -5.75 -26.69 -0.02
C ARG A 124 -4.91 -27.83 0.58
N ALA A 125 -3.77 -28.16 -0.03
CA ALA A 125 -2.84 -29.16 0.46
C ALA A 125 -1.80 -28.56 1.44
N GLY A 126 -1.89 -27.27 1.76
CA GLY A 126 -0.96 -26.56 2.63
C GLY A 126 0.35 -26.19 1.96
N ARG A 127 0.46 -26.29 0.62
CA ARG A 127 1.66 -25.88 -0.11
C ARG A 127 1.68 -24.37 -0.26
N PHE A 128 2.86 -23.79 -0.11
CA PHE A 128 3.10 -22.36 -0.22
C PHE A 128 3.31 -21.94 -1.67
N HIS A 129 2.58 -20.91 -2.08
CA HIS A 129 2.71 -20.25 -3.38
C HIS A 129 3.09 -18.79 -3.14
N ALA A 130 4.29 -18.42 -3.58
CA ALA A 130 4.76 -17.04 -3.44
C ALA A 130 3.85 -16.09 -4.23
N LEU A 131 3.45 -14.99 -3.60
CA LEU A 131 2.69 -13.95 -4.28
C LEU A 131 3.65 -13.08 -5.11
N PRO A 132 3.23 -12.64 -6.31
CA PRO A 132 3.97 -11.64 -7.04
C PRO A 132 3.86 -10.27 -6.38
N ILE A 133 4.79 -9.38 -6.73
CA ILE A 133 4.73 -7.97 -6.32
C ILE A 133 3.64 -7.29 -7.17
N GLU A 134 2.65 -6.71 -6.50
CA GLU A 134 1.49 -6.06 -7.12
C GLU A 134 1.25 -4.68 -6.52
N GLN A 135 0.90 -3.69 -7.35
CA GLN A 135 0.74 -2.29 -6.92
C GLN A 135 -0.70 -1.95 -6.51
N SER A 136 -1.40 -2.89 -5.90
CA SER A 136 -2.81 -2.74 -5.51
C SER A 136 -2.98 -1.99 -4.19
N GLN A 137 -2.00 -2.07 -3.30
CA GLN A 137 -2.00 -1.40 -1.99
C GLN A 137 -0.81 -0.44 -1.91
N CYS A 138 -1.05 0.82 -2.24
CA CYS A 138 -0.01 1.85 -2.26
C CYS A 138 -0.51 3.16 -1.64
N ARG A 139 0.40 3.87 -0.97
CA ARG A 139 0.17 5.23 -0.48
C ARG A 139 1.39 6.10 -0.82
N PRO A 140 1.18 7.40 -1.05
CA PRO A 140 2.29 8.33 -1.17
C PRO A 140 3.09 8.34 0.13
N LEU A 141 4.40 8.43 0.00
CA LEU A 141 5.27 8.73 1.11
C LEU A 141 5.14 10.22 1.46
N ASP A 142 5.37 10.55 2.73
CA ASP A 142 5.47 11.93 3.18
C ASP A 142 6.77 12.60 2.65
N ALA A 143 7.06 13.84 3.03
CA ALA A 143 8.26 14.54 2.57
C ALA A 143 9.58 13.88 3.04
N ARG A 144 9.56 13.16 4.16
CA ARG A 144 10.70 12.41 4.70
C ARG A 144 10.85 11.01 4.10
N GLY A 145 9.91 10.58 3.25
CA GLY A 145 9.92 9.23 2.71
C GLY A 145 9.28 8.18 3.64
N THR A 146 8.46 8.62 4.59
CA THR A 146 7.77 7.79 5.57
C THR A 146 6.40 7.37 5.06
N LEU A 147 6.05 6.10 5.28
CA LEU A 147 4.74 5.55 4.95
C LEU A 147 3.80 5.65 6.17
N PHE A 148 2.61 6.22 5.96
CA PHE A 148 1.52 6.21 6.92
C PHE A 148 0.29 5.57 6.30
N ALA A 149 -0.19 4.48 6.89
CA ALA A 149 -1.41 3.79 6.46
C ALA A 149 -1.94 2.91 7.59
N VAL A 150 -3.26 2.79 7.70
CA VAL A 150 -3.90 1.84 8.61
C VAL A 150 -5.03 1.19 7.85
N GLN A 151 -5.11 -0.13 7.87
CA GLN A 151 -6.17 -0.87 7.19
C GLN A 151 -6.63 -2.08 7.99
N ASP A 152 -7.93 -2.33 7.88
CA ASP A 152 -8.57 -3.56 8.30
C ASP A 152 -9.00 -4.31 7.04
N GLN A 153 -8.62 -5.57 6.94
CA GLN A 153 -8.93 -6.38 5.78
C GLN A 153 -9.43 -7.77 6.20
N TRP A 154 -10.56 -8.17 5.62
CA TRP A 154 -10.99 -9.55 5.64
C TRP A 154 -10.15 -10.33 4.61
N MET A 155 -9.38 -11.30 5.10
CA MET A 155 -8.53 -12.14 4.25
C MET A 155 -8.87 -13.60 4.49
N LEU A 156 -8.73 -14.43 3.47
CA LEU A 156 -8.85 -15.86 3.64
C LEU A 156 -7.74 -16.37 4.56
N ALA A 157 -8.04 -17.40 5.34
CA ALA A 157 -7.07 -18.02 6.23
C ALA A 157 -5.81 -18.41 5.46
N ASN A 158 -5.87 -18.83 4.21
CA ASN A 158 -4.67 -19.17 3.47
C ASN A 158 -3.74 -17.98 3.10
N GLY A 159 -4.07 -16.74 3.46
CA GLY A 159 -3.30 -15.54 3.12
C GLY A 159 -3.77 -14.81 1.86
N GLY A 160 -4.78 -15.36 1.16
CA GLY A 160 -5.35 -14.73 -0.02
C GLY A 160 -6.24 -13.54 0.33
N ALA A 161 -6.09 -12.44 -0.42
CA ALA A 161 -6.91 -11.24 -0.30
C ALA A 161 -8.23 -11.33 -1.11
N GLU A 162 -8.55 -12.46 -1.73
CA GLU A 162 -9.58 -12.52 -2.77
C GLU A 162 -10.99 -12.20 -2.25
N PRO A 163 -11.66 -11.17 -2.80
CA PRO A 163 -13.05 -10.86 -2.50
C PRO A 163 -14.07 -11.70 -3.32
N TRP A 164 -13.61 -12.70 -4.09
CA TRP A 164 -14.41 -13.37 -5.13
C TRP A 164 -14.75 -14.83 -4.83
N THR A 165 -14.03 -15.50 -3.93
CA THR A 165 -14.26 -16.91 -3.60
C THR A 165 -15.40 -17.10 -2.61
N CYS A 166 -15.57 -16.18 -1.66
CA CYS A 166 -16.71 -16.15 -0.76
C CYS A 166 -16.95 -14.73 -0.21
N THR A 167 -18.14 -14.48 0.32
CA THR A 167 -18.47 -13.21 1.01
C THR A 167 -18.38 -13.36 2.53
N PRO A 168 -17.63 -12.49 3.24
CA PRO A 168 -17.60 -12.46 4.71
C PRO A 168 -18.88 -11.85 5.32
N SER A 169 -19.81 -11.35 4.51
CA SER A 169 -21.06 -10.74 4.98
C SER A 169 -22.14 -11.79 5.26
N GLU A 170 -22.96 -11.53 6.29
CA GLU A 170 -24.18 -12.29 6.56
C GLU A 170 -25.20 -12.20 5.42
N ARG A 171 -25.23 -11.05 4.73
CA ARG A 171 -26.09 -10.83 3.57
C ARG A 171 -25.53 -11.61 2.38
N PRO A 172 -26.30 -12.56 1.82
CA PRO A 172 -25.89 -13.31 0.63
C PRO A 172 -25.66 -12.34 -0.53
N VAL A 173 -24.53 -12.48 -1.21
CA VAL A 173 -24.31 -11.86 -2.52
C VAL A 173 -24.68 -12.91 -3.57
N PRO A 174 -25.63 -12.66 -4.48
CA PRO A 174 -26.03 -13.63 -5.49
C PRO A 174 -24.82 -14.21 -6.24
N GLY A 175 -24.75 -15.53 -6.33
CA GLY A 175 -23.65 -16.25 -6.98
C GLY A 175 -22.35 -16.35 -6.18
N ARG A 176 -22.32 -15.95 -4.90
CA ARG A 176 -21.13 -16.13 -4.03
C ARG A 176 -21.47 -16.87 -2.73
N PRO A 177 -20.76 -17.96 -2.40
CA PRO A 177 -20.96 -18.64 -1.13
C PRO A 177 -20.51 -17.76 0.04
N ARG A 178 -21.10 -17.98 1.23
CA ARG A 178 -20.64 -17.35 2.48
C ARG A 178 -19.32 -17.97 2.89
N CYS A 179 -18.39 -17.15 3.39
CA CYS A 179 -17.16 -17.68 3.96
C CYS A 179 -17.45 -18.39 5.28
N LEU A 180 -16.86 -19.58 5.48
CA LEU A 180 -16.88 -20.22 6.80
C LEU A 180 -16.02 -19.39 7.77
N PRO A 181 -16.46 -19.11 9.01
CA PRO A 181 -15.72 -18.30 9.99
C PRO A 181 -14.26 -18.75 10.18
N GLY A 182 -14.03 -20.07 10.24
CA GLY A 182 -12.70 -20.66 10.39
C GLY A 182 -11.75 -20.39 9.20
N ASN A 183 -12.28 -19.99 8.04
CA ASN A 183 -11.55 -19.78 6.80
C ASN A 183 -11.28 -18.31 6.50
N VAL A 184 -11.61 -17.39 7.40
CA VAL A 184 -11.35 -15.96 7.24
C VAL A 184 -10.65 -15.41 8.48
N ARG A 185 -9.84 -14.38 8.28
CA ARG A 185 -9.19 -13.58 9.31
C ARG A 185 -9.59 -12.14 9.16
N LEU A 186 -9.76 -11.46 10.29
CA LEU A 186 -9.66 -10.02 10.33
C LEU A 186 -8.18 -9.68 10.50
N VAL A 187 -7.57 -9.16 9.43
CA VAL A 187 -6.17 -8.79 9.40
C VAL A 187 -6.09 -7.28 9.49
N ARG A 188 -5.51 -6.77 10.57
CA ARG A 188 -5.38 -5.33 10.82
C ARG A 188 -3.93 -4.96 10.84
N TYR A 189 -3.55 -3.96 10.08
CA TYR A 189 -2.15 -3.61 9.91
C TYR A 189 -1.99 -2.14 9.56
N GLY A 190 -0.77 -1.67 9.71
CA GLY A 190 -0.47 -0.31 9.33
C GLY A 190 0.98 0.06 9.49
N PHE A 191 1.29 1.27 9.05
CA PHE A 191 2.54 1.98 9.15
C PHE A 191 2.23 3.31 9.85
N LEU A 192 2.89 3.55 10.97
CA LEU A 192 2.54 4.58 11.95
C LEU A 192 3.61 5.66 12.07
N GLY A 193 4.70 5.53 11.31
CA GLY A 193 5.85 6.44 11.34
C GLY A 193 6.85 6.13 12.46
N PRO A 194 8.02 6.78 12.40
CA PRO A 194 9.18 6.47 13.24
C PRO A 194 8.97 6.75 14.72
N ASP A 195 8.02 7.62 15.06
CA ASP A 195 7.75 8.03 16.44
C ASP A 195 6.73 7.11 17.15
N ALA A 196 6.12 6.18 16.43
CA ALA A 196 5.22 5.20 17.02
C ALA A 196 5.99 4.17 17.85
N SER A 197 5.53 3.93 19.08
CA SER A 197 6.16 2.97 20.01
C SER A 197 5.31 1.72 20.22
N ALA A 198 4.00 1.88 20.22
CA ALA A 198 3.03 0.81 20.45
C ALA A 198 1.68 1.15 19.84
N ILE A 199 0.83 0.13 19.74
CA ILE A 199 -0.61 0.30 19.56
C ILE A 199 -1.34 -0.27 20.76
N GLU A 200 -2.53 0.25 21.02
CA GLU A 200 -3.46 -0.24 22.03
C GLU A 200 -4.77 -0.64 21.37
N VAL A 201 -5.23 -1.85 21.67
CA VAL A 201 -6.42 -2.44 21.09
C VAL A 201 -7.16 -3.21 22.15
N GLY A 202 -8.43 -2.85 22.41
CA GLY A 202 -9.24 -3.52 23.44
C GLY A 202 -8.56 -3.55 24.82
N GLY A 203 -7.86 -2.47 25.17
CA GLY A 203 -7.09 -2.36 26.43
C GLY A 203 -5.75 -3.12 26.45
N ARG A 204 -5.38 -3.80 25.36
CA ARG A 204 -4.10 -4.52 25.26
C ARG A 204 -3.10 -3.73 24.44
N ARG A 205 -1.88 -3.62 24.96
CA ARG A 205 -0.76 -2.95 24.29
C ARG A 205 0.06 -3.93 23.46
N HIS A 206 0.38 -3.55 22.23
CA HIS A 206 1.22 -4.31 21.31
C HIS A 206 2.37 -3.43 20.81
N ALA A 207 3.59 -3.97 20.79
CA ALA A 207 4.74 -3.23 20.27
C ALA A 207 4.64 -3.02 18.75
N VAL A 208 5.09 -1.85 18.30
CA VAL A 208 5.30 -1.56 16.88
C VAL A 208 6.68 -2.10 16.49
N THR A 209 6.78 -2.71 15.30
CA THR A 209 8.03 -3.25 14.76
C THR A 209 8.32 -2.58 13.42
N GLU A 210 9.48 -1.92 13.30
CA GLU A 210 9.87 -1.20 12.08
C GLU A 210 8.78 -0.23 11.60
N ASP A 211 8.25 0.54 12.55
CA ASP A 211 7.20 1.55 12.35
C ASP A 211 5.85 0.97 11.89
N ALA A 212 5.70 -0.36 11.92
CA ALA A 212 4.52 -1.09 11.47
C ALA A 212 3.92 -2.00 12.55
N PHE A 213 2.65 -2.35 12.37
CA PHE A 213 1.97 -3.35 13.18
C PHE A 213 1.15 -4.31 12.33
N LEU A 214 0.88 -5.50 12.87
CA LEU A 214 0.08 -6.55 12.24
C LEU A 214 -0.62 -7.36 13.33
N LEU A 215 -1.95 -7.35 13.31
CA LEU A 215 -2.82 -8.13 14.16
C LEU A 215 -3.66 -9.06 13.28
N VAL A 216 -3.85 -10.29 13.73
CA VAL A 216 -4.59 -11.31 13.01
C VAL A 216 -5.55 -11.98 13.98
N ASP A 217 -6.82 -11.70 13.78
CA ASP A 217 -7.90 -12.20 14.63
C ASP A 217 -8.76 -13.20 13.84
N ARG A 218 -9.41 -14.13 14.56
CA ARG A 218 -10.44 -14.98 13.95
C ARG A 218 -11.57 -14.10 13.46
N ALA A 219 -12.11 -14.40 12.28
CA ALA A 219 -13.33 -13.74 11.85
C ALA A 219 -14.50 -14.28 12.67
N ASP A 220 -15.09 -13.42 13.49
CA ASP A 220 -16.38 -13.67 14.10
C ASP A 220 -17.45 -12.91 13.31
N PHE A 221 -18.27 -13.65 12.56
CA PHE A 221 -19.38 -13.07 11.80
C PHE A 221 -20.68 -12.99 12.62
N SER A 222 -20.70 -13.54 13.83
CA SER A 222 -21.88 -13.58 14.69
C SER A 222 -22.05 -12.32 15.54
N SER A 223 -20.98 -11.56 15.74
CA SER A 223 -21.01 -10.26 16.40
C SER A 223 -20.97 -9.13 15.37
N PRO A 224 -21.97 -8.23 15.34
CA PRO A 224 -21.87 -6.98 14.58
C PRO A 224 -20.94 -5.95 15.26
N GLU A 225 -20.23 -6.32 16.33
CA GLU A 225 -19.29 -5.42 16.99
C GLU A 225 -18.25 -4.92 16.00
N VAL A 226 -18.20 -3.60 15.89
CA VAL A 226 -17.13 -2.88 15.22
C VAL A 226 -15.81 -3.35 15.85
N PRO A 227 -14.79 -3.72 15.06
CA PRO A 227 -13.49 -4.08 15.60
C PRO A 227 -13.02 -3.04 16.62
N ALA A 228 -12.46 -3.50 17.73
CA ALA A 228 -11.99 -2.59 18.76
C ALA A 228 -11.07 -1.52 18.14
N PRO A 229 -11.31 -0.23 18.44
CA PRO A 229 -10.52 0.83 17.85
C PRO A 229 -9.06 0.66 18.23
N ILE A 230 -8.18 0.99 17.28
CA ILE A 230 -6.75 0.98 17.48
C ILE A 230 -6.34 2.39 17.91
N ALA A 231 -5.63 2.50 19.03
CA ALA A 231 -4.92 3.72 19.41
C ALA A 231 -3.42 3.54 19.17
N VAL A 232 -2.74 4.59 18.74
CA VAL A 232 -1.28 4.64 18.62
C VAL A 232 -0.73 5.34 19.85
N VAL A 233 0.37 4.83 20.37
CA VAL A 233 1.16 5.47 21.43
C VAL A 233 2.51 5.87 20.87
N TYR A 234 2.82 7.16 20.92
CA TYR A 234 4.06 7.73 20.40
C TYR A 234 5.11 7.87 21.51
N ARG A 235 6.38 8.01 21.10
CA ARG A 235 7.53 8.14 22.02
C ARG A 235 7.48 9.38 22.90
N ASP A 236 6.82 10.44 22.45
CA ASP A 236 6.60 11.67 23.22
C ASP A 236 5.47 11.53 24.27
N GLY A 237 4.87 10.34 24.39
CA GLY A 237 3.76 10.06 25.29
C GLY A 237 2.40 10.47 24.74
N SER A 238 2.34 11.10 23.57
CA SER A 238 1.08 11.39 22.92
C SER A 238 0.39 10.10 22.48
N HIS A 239 -0.94 10.13 22.47
CA HIS A 239 -1.77 9.02 22.03
C HIS A 239 -2.91 9.54 21.16
N GLY A 240 -3.34 8.73 20.21
CA GLY A 240 -4.42 9.09 19.31
C GLY A 240 -4.97 7.89 18.55
N PRO A 241 -6.16 8.00 17.94
CA PRO A 241 -6.70 6.91 17.17
C PRO A 241 -5.81 6.61 15.95
N ALA A 242 -5.47 5.35 15.73
CA ALA A 242 -4.90 4.89 14.48
C ALA A 242 -6.01 4.93 13.43
N ARG A 243 -5.92 5.89 12.51
CA ARG A 243 -6.91 6.05 11.44
C ARG A 243 -6.21 5.80 10.12
N ASP A 244 -6.94 5.23 9.16
CA ASP A 244 -6.55 5.42 7.76
C ASP A 244 -6.59 6.92 7.58
N TYR A 245 -5.42 7.54 7.44
CA TYR A 245 -5.30 8.93 7.06
C TYR A 245 -5.73 9.01 5.58
N ARG A 246 -7.01 8.73 5.32
CA ARG A 246 -7.72 9.17 4.13
C ARG A 246 -7.98 10.61 4.35
N LEU A 247 -7.11 11.41 3.76
CA LEU A 247 -7.09 12.83 4.01
C LEU A 247 -8.10 13.56 3.11
N GLU A 248 -9.28 12.96 2.98
CA GLU A 248 -10.43 13.59 2.34
C GLU A 248 -11.08 14.62 3.29
N ASP A 249 -10.74 14.59 4.58
CA ASP A 249 -11.12 15.60 5.57
C ASP A 249 -9.92 16.13 6.37
N PRO A 250 -9.06 16.99 5.77
CA PRO A 250 -7.96 17.66 6.47
C PRO A 250 -8.43 18.61 7.58
N GLN A 251 -9.74 18.83 7.74
CA GLN A 251 -10.29 19.66 8.83
C GLN A 251 -10.60 18.85 10.10
N ARG A 252 -10.57 17.51 10.06
CA ARG A 252 -10.94 16.65 11.21
C ARG A 252 -9.86 15.68 11.68
N GLY A 253 -8.72 15.59 10.99
CA GLY A 253 -7.63 14.69 11.36
C GLY A 253 -6.48 15.43 12.03
N THR A 254 -6.06 14.99 13.22
CA THR A 254 -4.75 15.33 13.76
C THR A 254 -3.68 14.64 12.90
N THR A 255 -2.76 15.41 12.34
CA THR A 255 -1.57 14.89 11.67
C THR A 255 -0.80 14.01 12.65
N PRO A 256 -0.41 12.76 12.29
CA PRO A 256 0.37 11.93 13.20
C PRO A 256 1.72 12.59 13.49
N PRO A 257 2.22 12.50 14.74
CA PRO A 257 3.59 12.88 15.07
C PRO A 257 4.60 12.33 14.05
N GLY A 258 5.52 13.19 13.61
CA GLY A 258 6.56 12.85 12.65
C GLY A 258 6.14 12.91 11.17
N TYR A 259 4.87 13.07 10.83
CA TYR A 259 4.43 13.24 9.45
C TYR A 259 4.82 14.62 8.90
N GLU A 260 5.43 14.63 7.71
CA GLU A 260 5.81 15.85 7.01
C GLU A 260 5.04 16.01 5.69
N PRO A 261 4.17 17.03 5.54
CA PRO A 261 3.43 17.29 4.30
C PRO A 261 4.36 17.43 3.08
N LEU A 262 3.94 16.92 1.93
CA LEU A 262 4.75 16.97 0.70
C LEU A 262 4.96 18.39 0.14
N ALA A 263 4.21 19.38 0.62
CA ALA A 263 3.88 20.57 -0.13
C ALA A 263 4.18 21.91 0.56
N ASP A 264 5.24 21.99 1.36
CA ASP A 264 5.65 23.27 1.97
C ASP A 264 6.11 24.34 0.94
N ASN A 265 6.21 24.02 -0.35
CA ASN A 265 6.85 24.87 -1.37
C ASN A 265 6.10 25.04 -2.71
N LEU A 266 4.83 24.63 -2.81
CA LEU A 266 4.05 24.97 -4.00
C LEU A 266 3.32 26.29 -3.73
N PRO A 267 3.49 27.33 -4.56
CA PRO A 267 2.92 28.64 -4.27
C PRO A 267 1.41 28.49 -4.05
N SER A 268 0.93 28.86 -2.87
CA SER A 268 -0.51 28.83 -2.57
C SER A 268 -1.34 29.66 -3.56
N ASP A 269 -0.67 30.57 -4.26
CA ASP A 269 -1.22 31.52 -5.24
C ASP A 269 -0.86 31.18 -6.69
N VAL A 270 -0.62 29.91 -7.00
CA VAL A 270 -0.61 29.57 -8.42
C VAL A 270 -2.03 29.81 -8.97
N SER A 271 -2.15 30.66 -9.99
CA SER A 271 -3.39 30.88 -10.73
C SER A 271 -3.21 30.46 -12.20
N ALA A 272 -4.24 29.86 -12.78
CA ALA A 272 -4.24 29.47 -14.19
C ALA A 272 -5.62 29.80 -14.78
N PRO A 273 -5.69 30.43 -15.97
CA PRO A 273 -6.96 30.72 -16.60
C PRO A 273 -7.68 29.40 -16.93
N LEU A 274 -8.85 29.23 -16.32
CA LEU A 274 -9.76 28.13 -16.62
C LEU A 274 -10.65 28.53 -17.80
N ARG A 275 -10.70 27.69 -18.83
CA ARG A 275 -11.63 27.85 -19.95
C ARG A 275 -12.69 26.77 -19.88
N PHE A 276 -13.94 27.19 -19.96
CA PHE A 276 -15.08 26.30 -19.93
C PHE A 276 -15.92 26.52 -21.17
N THR A 277 -16.10 25.48 -21.97
CA THR A 277 -16.86 25.54 -23.22
C THR A 277 -18.00 24.52 -23.19
N ALA A 278 -19.21 24.97 -23.52
CA ALA A 278 -20.35 24.10 -23.75
C ALA A 278 -20.35 23.69 -25.23
N LYS A 279 -20.27 22.39 -25.53
CA LYS A 279 -20.21 21.90 -26.93
C LYS A 279 -21.56 21.41 -27.48
N ARG A 280 -22.56 21.14 -26.63
CA ARG A 280 -23.90 20.66 -27.03
C ARG A 280 -24.98 21.29 -26.15
N ARG A 281 -26.21 21.47 -26.64
CA ARG A 281 -27.34 22.05 -25.88
C ARG A 281 -28.36 20.96 -25.50
N GLY A 282 -29.11 21.19 -24.42
CA GLY A 282 -30.18 20.28 -23.96
C GLY A 282 -29.67 19.12 -23.10
N LYS A 283 -30.31 17.95 -23.21
CA LYS A 283 -30.03 16.76 -22.38
C LYS A 283 -28.61 16.20 -22.58
N ASP A 284 -27.99 16.49 -23.73
CA ASP A 284 -26.63 16.09 -24.09
C ASP A 284 -25.58 17.18 -23.83
N LEU A 285 -25.86 18.15 -22.94
CA LEU A 285 -24.91 19.21 -22.63
C LEU A 285 -23.61 18.61 -22.08
N ILE A 286 -22.54 18.74 -22.86
CA ILE A 286 -21.18 18.37 -22.47
C ILE A 286 -20.41 19.66 -22.23
N PHE A 287 -19.92 19.80 -21.01
CA PHE A 287 -18.97 20.86 -20.72
C PHE A 287 -17.54 20.34 -20.90
N THR A 288 -16.71 21.19 -21.48
CA THR A 288 -15.27 20.94 -21.58
C THR A 288 -14.57 21.97 -20.70
N LEU A 289 -13.99 21.51 -19.59
CA LEU A 289 -13.08 22.30 -18.78
C LEU A 289 -11.67 22.12 -19.35
N SER A 290 -10.95 23.20 -19.57
CA SER A 290 -9.54 23.15 -19.95
C SER A 290 -8.71 24.21 -19.24
N PHE A 291 -7.47 23.87 -18.92
CA PHE A 291 -6.51 24.78 -18.31
C PHE A 291 -5.08 24.35 -18.63
N ARG A 292 -4.11 25.24 -18.46
CA ARG A 292 -2.69 24.87 -18.49
C ARG A 292 -2.23 24.61 -17.07
N ALA A 293 -1.71 23.40 -16.82
CA ALA A 293 -1.21 22.97 -15.54
C ALA A 293 -0.06 23.88 -15.09
N PRO A 294 -0.22 24.67 -14.03
CA PRO A 294 0.81 25.65 -13.70
C PRO A 294 1.94 25.05 -12.86
N VAL A 295 1.72 23.86 -12.30
CA VAL A 295 2.69 23.04 -11.57
C VAL A 295 2.78 21.67 -12.22
N ALA A 296 3.98 21.09 -12.28
CA ALA A 296 4.16 19.71 -12.72
C ALA A 296 3.80 18.74 -11.59
N THR A 297 3.05 17.68 -11.89
CA THR A 297 2.81 16.58 -10.94
C THR A 297 3.59 15.35 -11.43
N ARG A 298 4.50 14.83 -10.60
CA ARG A 298 5.27 13.61 -10.91
C ARG A 298 5.18 12.55 -9.82
N ARG A 299 4.79 12.97 -8.62
CA ARG A 299 4.63 12.09 -7.47
C ARG A 299 3.23 11.49 -7.43
N PHE A 300 3.15 10.25 -6.97
CA PHE A 300 1.91 9.61 -6.61
C PHE A 300 1.23 10.41 -5.48
N GLY A 301 -0.10 10.41 -5.45
CA GLY A 301 -0.86 11.22 -4.51
C GLY A 301 -0.95 12.72 -4.85
N VAL A 302 -0.10 13.26 -5.73
CA VAL A 302 -0.20 14.66 -6.17
C VAL A 302 -0.95 14.75 -7.49
N SER A 303 -2.12 15.38 -7.50
CA SER A 303 -2.96 15.44 -8.69
C SER A 303 -3.85 16.67 -8.74
N TYR A 304 -4.33 16.97 -9.94
CA TYR A 304 -5.38 17.96 -10.12
C TYR A 304 -6.75 17.29 -10.00
N ARG A 305 -7.57 17.79 -9.09
CA ARG A 305 -8.98 17.43 -8.91
C ARG A 305 -9.87 18.55 -9.38
N ILE A 306 -10.91 18.21 -10.13
CA ILE A 306 -11.90 19.18 -10.58
C ILE A 306 -13.10 19.07 -9.67
N VAL A 307 -13.59 20.19 -9.14
CA VAL A 307 -14.83 20.25 -8.36
C VAL A 307 -15.78 21.20 -9.06
N ILE A 308 -17.02 20.77 -9.24
CA ILE A 308 -18.07 21.58 -9.84
C ILE A 308 -19.22 21.64 -8.87
N ASP A 309 -19.51 22.84 -8.41
CA ASP A 309 -20.69 23.17 -7.64
C ASP A 309 -21.75 23.69 -8.61
N GLY A 310 -22.86 22.97 -8.76
CA GLY A 310 -23.96 23.37 -9.63
C GLY A 310 -25.12 24.02 -8.85
N PRO A 311 -26.18 24.46 -9.56
CA PRO A 311 -27.49 24.55 -8.94
C PRO A 311 -27.93 23.17 -8.42
N ARG A 312 -29.11 23.11 -7.80
CA ARG A 312 -29.67 21.84 -7.38
C ARG A 312 -29.78 20.87 -8.59
N GLY A 313 -29.35 19.61 -8.46
CA GLY A 313 -29.44 18.49 -9.38
C GLY A 313 -30.56 17.51 -9.03
N GLY A 314 -30.53 16.30 -9.60
CA GLY A 314 -31.59 15.30 -9.48
C GLY A 314 -32.72 15.49 -10.51
N ARG A 315 -33.76 14.63 -10.47
CA ARG A 315 -34.90 14.69 -11.43
C ARG A 315 -35.60 16.04 -11.46
N ARG A 316 -35.70 16.67 -10.30
CA ARG A 316 -36.48 17.88 -10.06
C ARG A 316 -35.62 19.12 -9.85
N CYS A 317 -34.30 18.99 -9.98
CA CYS A 317 -33.37 20.07 -9.68
C CYS A 317 -33.60 20.63 -8.26
N ASP A 318 -33.76 19.75 -7.28
CA ASP A 318 -34.04 20.07 -5.88
C ASP A 318 -32.90 19.67 -4.91
N GLU A 319 -31.98 18.79 -5.31
CA GLU A 319 -30.86 18.30 -4.49
C GLU A 319 -29.57 19.09 -4.73
N ARG A 320 -28.75 19.44 -3.74
CA ARG A 320 -27.50 20.18 -4.01
C ARG A 320 -26.55 19.37 -4.91
N MET A 321 -26.25 19.85 -6.13
CA MET A 321 -25.29 19.17 -7.00
C MET A 321 -23.85 19.57 -6.65
N ARG A 322 -23.04 18.57 -6.33
CA ARG A 322 -21.59 18.70 -6.27
C ARG A 322 -20.96 17.54 -7.02
N PHE A 323 -20.31 17.85 -8.13
CA PHE A 323 -19.50 16.89 -8.85
C PHE A 323 -18.05 17.03 -8.40
N THR A 324 -17.49 15.94 -7.91
CA THR A 324 -16.06 15.81 -7.68
C THR A 324 -15.52 14.94 -8.80
N GLY A 325 -14.77 15.55 -9.70
CA GLY A 325 -14.14 14.90 -10.83
C GLY A 325 -12.94 14.04 -10.44
N PHE A 326 -12.38 13.39 -11.46
CA PHE A 326 -11.26 12.47 -11.30
C PHE A 326 -9.95 13.21 -11.12
N ASP A 327 -9.06 12.55 -10.38
CA ASP A 327 -7.66 12.93 -10.26
C ASP A 327 -6.93 12.65 -11.58
N THR A 328 -5.96 13.50 -11.94
CA THR A 328 -5.13 13.26 -13.13
C THR A 328 -4.41 11.91 -13.00
N PRO A 329 -4.56 10.99 -13.97
CA PRO A 329 -4.15 9.58 -13.80
C PRO A 329 -2.63 9.37 -13.76
N GLY A 330 -1.84 10.38 -14.10
CA GLY A 330 -0.40 10.28 -14.20
C GLY A 330 0.30 11.64 -14.18
N ASP A 331 1.53 11.64 -14.69
CA ASP A 331 2.38 12.81 -14.69
C ASP A 331 1.79 13.95 -15.52
N VAL A 332 1.83 15.15 -14.95
CA VAL A 332 1.47 16.38 -15.62
C VAL A 332 2.71 17.26 -15.71
N ARG A 333 3.01 17.78 -16.89
CA ARG A 333 4.08 18.78 -17.07
C ARG A 333 3.56 20.18 -16.79
N ARG A 334 4.42 21.06 -16.26
CA ARG A 334 4.13 22.50 -16.21
C ARG A 334 3.83 23.02 -17.63
N GLY A 335 2.77 23.79 -17.78
CA GLY A 335 2.26 24.32 -19.04
C GLY A 335 1.40 23.34 -19.85
N GLN A 336 1.32 22.06 -19.47
CA GLN A 336 0.52 21.05 -20.18
C GLN A 336 -0.96 21.45 -20.15
N ARG A 337 -1.60 21.42 -21.33
CA ARG A 337 -3.04 21.63 -21.41
C ARG A 337 -3.75 20.37 -20.91
N ILE A 338 -4.52 20.51 -19.84
CA ILE A 338 -5.45 19.50 -19.35
C ILE A 338 -6.83 19.86 -19.90
N GLU A 339 -7.53 18.87 -20.43
CA GLU A 339 -8.90 19.00 -20.92
C GLU A 339 -9.74 17.86 -20.34
N VAL A 340 -10.83 18.21 -19.68
CA VAL A 340 -11.74 17.26 -19.05
C VAL A 340 -13.14 17.49 -19.61
N LYS A 341 -13.70 16.42 -20.18
CA LYS A 341 -15.08 16.38 -20.64
C LYS A 341 -15.95 15.97 -19.48
N LEU A 342 -16.89 16.85 -19.15
CA LEU A 342 -17.85 16.70 -18.08
C LEU A 342 -19.16 16.33 -18.75
N THR A 343 -19.44 15.03 -18.71
CA THR A 343 -20.72 14.50 -19.14
C THR A 343 -21.59 14.31 -17.89
N PRO A 344 -22.93 14.34 -18.04
CA PRO A 344 -23.85 13.98 -16.96
C PRO A 344 -23.61 12.55 -16.42
N GLY A 345 -22.82 11.73 -17.11
CA GLY A 345 -22.97 10.27 -17.14
C GLY A 345 -22.22 9.43 -16.11
N ILE A 346 -21.74 9.93 -14.97
CA ILE A 346 -21.09 9.03 -13.99
C ILE A 346 -21.79 8.94 -12.64
N GLN A 347 -22.42 10.02 -12.14
CA GLN A 347 -23.33 9.92 -10.99
C GLN A 347 -24.82 9.92 -11.39
N ILE A 348 -25.12 10.02 -12.68
CA ILE A 348 -26.49 10.09 -13.19
C ILE A 348 -26.78 8.90 -14.10
N ARG A 349 -26.59 7.68 -13.60
CA ARG A 349 -27.11 6.45 -14.23
C ARG A 349 -28.65 6.43 -14.39
N TYR A 350 -29.33 7.49 -13.94
CA TYR A 350 -30.79 7.60 -13.91
C TYR A 350 -31.40 8.57 -14.94
N GLY A 351 -30.61 9.12 -15.88
CA GLY A 351 -31.15 9.82 -17.06
C GLY A 351 -31.49 11.30 -16.87
N HIS A 352 -30.67 12.06 -16.16
CA HIS A 352 -30.90 13.50 -15.93
C HIS A 352 -29.76 14.33 -16.54
N GLY A 353 -30.13 15.32 -17.37
CA GLY A 353 -29.19 16.30 -17.89
C GLY A 353 -28.84 17.34 -16.81
N TRP A 354 -27.97 18.29 -17.17
CA TRP A 354 -27.66 19.43 -16.32
C TRP A 354 -28.90 20.28 -16.05
N CYS A 355 -29.14 20.64 -14.78
CA CYS A 355 -30.22 21.54 -14.40
C CYS A 355 -29.92 22.99 -14.83
N PRO A 356 -30.92 23.78 -15.25
CA PRO A 356 -30.73 25.21 -15.49
C PRO A 356 -30.20 25.92 -14.25
N GLY A 357 -29.20 26.79 -14.42
CA GLY A 357 -28.67 27.61 -13.34
C GLY A 357 -27.17 27.78 -13.38
N ARG A 358 -26.64 28.38 -12.31
CA ARG A 358 -25.26 28.85 -12.24
C ARG A 358 -24.31 27.75 -11.74
N TYR A 359 -23.30 27.41 -12.55
CA TYR A 359 -22.25 26.46 -12.17
C TYR A 359 -20.96 27.17 -11.79
N ARG A 360 -20.30 26.70 -10.73
CA ARG A 360 -18.97 27.12 -10.29
C ARG A 360 -18.00 25.96 -10.42
N GLY A 361 -16.96 26.15 -11.22
CA GLY A 361 -15.88 25.16 -11.39
C GLY A 361 -14.66 25.57 -10.58
N LYS A 362 -14.01 24.61 -9.95
CA LYS A 362 -12.75 24.77 -9.25
C LYS A 362 -11.80 23.66 -9.67
N VAL A 363 -10.53 23.98 -9.81
CA VAL A 363 -9.46 23.00 -9.89
C VAL A 363 -8.70 23.07 -8.58
N ILE A 364 -8.41 21.93 -8.00
CA ILE A 364 -7.70 21.78 -6.74
C ILE A 364 -6.46 20.95 -7.05
N LEU A 365 -5.29 21.58 -6.98
CA LEU A 365 -4.05 20.81 -6.86
C LEU A 365 -4.00 20.33 -5.40
N HIS A 366 -3.96 19.03 -5.21
CA HIS A 366 -3.83 18.46 -3.89
C HIS A 366 -2.72 17.41 -3.93
N ASP A 367 -1.96 17.33 -2.85
CA ASP A 367 -1.36 16.06 -2.49
C ASP A 367 -2.46 15.22 -1.81
N SER A 368 -2.24 13.94 -1.59
CA SER A 368 -3.27 13.05 -1.04
C SER A 368 -3.86 13.57 0.27
N ALA A 369 -3.15 14.50 0.94
CA ALA A 369 -3.29 15.00 2.30
C ALA A 369 -3.80 16.42 2.45
N HIS A 370 -3.40 17.30 1.54
CA HIS A 370 -3.51 18.73 1.68
C HIS A 370 -3.92 19.33 0.35
N VAL A 371 -4.72 20.39 0.44
CA VAL A 371 -4.90 21.26 -0.71
C VAL A 371 -3.64 22.09 -0.87
N VAL A 372 -2.96 21.86 -1.97
CA VAL A 372 -1.68 22.49 -2.30
C VAL A 372 -1.90 23.78 -3.10
N GLY A 373 -3.00 23.87 -3.84
CA GLY A 373 -3.40 25.08 -4.53
C GLY A 373 -4.86 25.04 -4.96
N ARG A 374 -5.51 26.19 -5.03
CA ARG A 374 -6.90 26.32 -5.49
C ARG A 374 -7.02 27.31 -6.63
N PHE A 375 -7.75 26.90 -7.65
CA PHE A 375 -8.13 27.72 -8.79
C PHE A 375 -9.64 27.73 -8.84
N SER A 376 -10.28 28.90 -8.90
CA SER A 376 -11.73 28.99 -8.94
C SER A 376 -12.23 29.83 -10.11
N TRP A 377 -13.39 29.46 -10.63
CA TRP A 377 -14.10 30.22 -11.64
C TRP A 377 -15.61 30.07 -11.46
N THR A 378 -16.37 31.00 -12.04
CA THR A 378 -17.83 30.95 -12.05
C THR A 378 -18.37 31.28 -13.45
N GLN A 379 -19.20 30.40 -14.03
CA GLN A 379 -20.06 30.76 -15.19
C GLN A 379 -21.37 31.33 -14.70
N ARG A 380 -22.10 32.03 -15.57
CA ARG A 380 -23.54 32.20 -15.45
C ARG A 380 -24.25 31.27 -16.40
#